data_AF-A0A7S0AX21-F1
#
_entry.id   AF-A0A7S0AX21-F1
#
_cell.length_a   1.000
_cell.length_b   1.000
_cell.length_c   1.000
_cell.angle_alpha   90.00
_cell.angle_beta   90.00
_cell.angle_gamma   90.00
#
_symmetry.space_group_name_H-M   'P 1'
#
loop_
_entity.id
_entity.type
_entity.pdbx_description
1 polymer ?
#
loop_
_entity_poly.entity_id
_entity_poly.type
_entity_poly.pdbx_seq_one_letter_code
_entity_poly.pdbx_strand_id
1 'polypeptide(L)'
;AISKILDNPRGIMWESVSGLKNKGVVEFLPTSEDECLMKVTMSIMTPRVLSSVFRGTSSFVEEFLQNKLLKWSLESFRDVVKADLALERGDVELGDALFGAVEGKMS
;
A
#
# COMPACT_ATOMS: atom_id res chain seq x y z
N ALA A 1 -13.61 4.95 -2.60
CA ALA A 1 -13.63 3.98 -1.48
C ALA A 1 -14.13 4.70 -0.23
N ILE A 2 -14.64 3.97 0.76
CA ILE A 2 -14.92 4.52 2.10
C ILE A 2 -13.75 4.13 2.99
N SER A 3 -13.23 5.06 3.78
CA SER A 3 -12.14 4.82 4.73
C SER A 3 -12.52 5.20 6.16
N LYS A 4 -11.86 4.56 7.12
CA LYS A 4 -12.00 4.82 8.54
C LYS A 4 -10.61 4.81 9.19
N ILE A 5 -10.32 5.82 9.99
CA ILE A 5 -9.10 5.87 10.83
C ILE A 5 -9.33 4.98 12.05
N LEU A 6 -8.31 4.21 12.40
CA LEU A 6 -8.26 3.33 13.57
C LEU A 6 -7.32 3.94 14.60
N ASP A 7 -7.74 3.96 15.86
CA ASP A 7 -6.94 4.50 16.96
C ASP A 7 -6.10 3.42 17.66
N ASN A 8 -6.56 2.16 17.63
CA ASN A 8 -5.87 1.03 18.26
C ASN A 8 -6.14 -0.32 17.53
N PRO A 9 -5.15 -0.90 16.82
CA PRO A 9 -3.88 -0.28 16.47
C PRO A 9 -4.09 0.94 15.55
N ARG A 10 -3.12 1.86 15.53
CA ARG A 10 -3.18 3.02 14.63
C ARG A 10 -3.22 2.53 13.19
N GLY A 11 -4.17 3.01 12.40
CA GLY A 11 -4.33 2.46 11.06
C GLY A 11 -5.40 3.13 10.22
N ILE A 12 -5.51 2.67 8.98
CA ILE A 12 -6.54 3.10 8.05
C ILE A 12 -7.20 1.84 7.50
N MET A 13 -8.49 1.69 7.74
CA MET A 13 -9.31 0.66 7.13
C MET A 13 -10.03 1.24 5.92
N TRP A 14 -10.19 0.45 4.86
CA TRP A 14 -10.95 0.86 3.68
C TRP A 14 -11.83 -0.25 3.13
N GLU A 15 -12.87 0.18 2.41
CA GLU A 15 -13.72 -0.68 1.58
C GLU A 15 -14.01 0.02 0.24
N SER A 16 -13.86 -0.72 -0.85
CA SER A 16 -14.23 -0.25 -2.19
C SER A 16 -15.74 -0.05 -2.31
N VAL A 17 -16.16 1.05 -2.90
CA VAL A 17 -17.59 1.33 -3.17
C VAL A 17 -18.05 0.85 -4.54
N SER A 18 -17.11 0.66 -5.47
CA SER A 18 -17.36 0.30 -6.86
C SER A 18 -16.12 -0.39 -7.47
N GLY A 19 -16.27 -0.97 -8.66
CA GLY A 19 -15.20 -1.68 -9.36
C GLY A 19 -14.86 -3.04 -8.75
N LEU A 20 -13.58 -3.35 -8.61
CA LEU A 20 -13.10 -4.57 -7.98
C LEU A 20 -13.35 -4.48 -6.47
N LYS A 21 -14.32 -5.28 -5.99
CA LYS A 21 -14.67 -5.31 -4.57
C LYS A 21 -13.46 -5.73 -3.74
N ASN A 22 -12.95 -4.82 -2.92
CA ASN A 22 -11.85 -5.06 -2.01
C ASN A 22 -12.08 -4.33 -0.69
N LYS A 23 -11.50 -4.88 0.37
CA LYS A 23 -11.40 -4.23 1.67
C LYS A 23 -10.03 -4.51 2.25
N GLY A 24 -9.52 -3.60 3.05
CA GLY A 24 -8.24 -3.81 3.69
C GLY A 24 -8.03 -2.91 4.88
N VAL A 25 -6.93 -3.15 5.54
CA VAL A 25 -6.44 -2.34 6.65
C VAL A 25 -4.93 -2.19 6.52
N VAL A 26 -4.45 -0.97 6.72
CA VAL A 26 -3.05 -0.69 7.00
C VAL A 26 -2.93 -0.36 8.48
N GLU A 27 -2.06 -1.08 9.17
CA GLU A 27 -1.75 -0.91 10.58
C GLU A 27 -0.32 -0.37 10.71
N PHE A 28 -0.14 0.62 11.57
CA PHE A 28 1.15 1.23 11.89
C PHE A 28 1.54 0.80 13.30
N LEU A 29 2.45 -0.17 13.37
CA LEU A 29 2.92 -0.74 14.62
C LEU A 29 4.27 -0.12 14.97
N PRO A 30 4.37 0.73 16.01
CA PRO A 30 5.65 1.30 16.40
C PRO A 30 6.59 0.18 16.87
N THR A 31 7.80 0.15 16.31
CA THR A 31 8.85 -0.81 16.70
C THR A 31 9.94 -0.15 17.54
N SER A 32 10.12 1.17 17.39
CA SER A 32 10.96 2.03 18.22
C SER A 32 10.40 3.47 18.20
N GLU A 33 11.13 4.45 18.75
CA GLU A 33 10.69 5.86 18.74
C GLU A 33 10.57 6.44 17.32
N ASP A 34 11.48 6.05 16.42
CA ASP A 34 11.57 6.57 15.05
C ASP A 34 11.29 5.52 13.96
N GLU A 35 10.91 4.29 14.34
CA GLU A 35 10.63 3.22 13.40
C GLU A 35 9.22 2.65 13.57
N CYS A 36 8.62 2.32 12.44
CA CYS A 36 7.28 1.76 12.38
C CYS A 36 7.25 0.60 11.40
N LEU A 37 6.68 -0.52 11.84
CA LEU A 37 6.27 -1.61 10.96
C LEU A 37 4.89 -1.30 10.40
N MET A 38 4.82 -1.06 9.09
CA MET A 38 3.55 -0.93 8.38
C MET A 38 3.09 -2.30 7.89
N LYS A 39 1.92 -2.73 8.33
CA LYS A 39 1.31 -4.02 7.96
C LYS A 39 0.04 -3.79 7.16
N VAL A 40 0.01 -4.26 5.92
CA VAL A 40 -1.20 -4.21 5.08
C VAL A 40 -1.84 -5.60 4.99
N THR A 41 -3.13 -5.67 5.32
CA THR A 41 -3.97 -6.84 5.09
C THR A 41 -5.09 -6.45 4.14
N MET A 42 -5.24 -7.18 3.03
CA MET A 42 -6.28 -6.90 2.03
C MET A 42 -7.02 -8.18 1.67
N SER A 43 -8.32 -8.05 1.46
CA SER A 43 -9.19 -9.10 0.94
C SER A 43 -9.87 -8.58 -0.33
N ILE A 44 -9.81 -9.36 -1.39
CA ILE A 44 -10.44 -9.05 -2.68
C ILE A 44 -11.54 -10.07 -2.93
N MET A 45 -12.73 -9.58 -3.25
CA MET A 45 -13.81 -10.37 -3.79
C MET A 45 -13.74 -10.34 -5.31
N THR A 46 -13.36 -11.48 -5.87
CA THR A 46 -13.28 -11.68 -7.30
C THR A 46 -14.67 -11.56 -7.95
N PRO A 47 -14.88 -10.63 -8.90
CA PRO A 47 -16.16 -10.48 -9.59
C PRO A 47 -16.51 -11.76 -10.36
N ARG A 48 -17.77 -12.21 -10.27
CA ARG A 48 -18.22 -13.45 -10.93
C ARG A 48 -18.02 -13.45 -12.44
N VAL A 49 -18.08 -12.28 -13.08
CA VAL A 49 -17.87 -12.12 -14.53
C VAL A 49 -16.46 -12.56 -14.95
N LEU A 50 -15.49 -12.41 -14.06
CA LEU A 50 -14.12 -12.81 -14.31
C LEU A 50 -13.82 -14.23 -13.77
N SER A 51 -14.81 -14.90 -13.16
CA SER A 51 -14.60 -16.21 -12.51
C SER A 51 -14.10 -17.30 -13.47
N SER A 52 -14.41 -17.21 -14.77
CA SER A 52 -13.88 -18.11 -15.81
C SER A 52 -12.39 -17.89 -16.06
N VAL A 53 -11.92 -16.65 -16.04
CA VAL A 53 -10.49 -16.31 -16.13
C VAL A 53 -9.76 -16.77 -14.87
N PHE A 54 -10.38 -16.53 -13.70
CA PHE A 54 -9.78 -16.78 -12.39
C PHE A 54 -9.77 -18.26 -11.94
N ARG A 55 -10.65 -19.12 -12.48
CA ARG A 55 -10.72 -20.55 -12.10
C ARG A 55 -9.47 -21.37 -12.47
N GLY A 56 -8.66 -20.90 -13.42
CA GLY A 56 -7.39 -21.54 -13.80
C GLY A 56 -6.13 -20.72 -13.47
N THR A 57 -6.27 -19.53 -12.89
CA THR A 57 -5.19 -18.54 -12.74
C THR A 57 -5.12 -17.93 -11.33
N SER A 58 -5.74 -18.57 -10.33
CA SER A 58 -5.78 -18.04 -8.95
C SER A 58 -4.40 -17.67 -8.42
N SER A 59 -3.37 -18.47 -8.72
CA SER A 59 -1.99 -18.21 -8.34
C SER A 59 -1.39 -16.98 -9.03
N PHE A 60 -1.63 -16.78 -10.33
CA PHE A 60 -1.18 -15.59 -11.06
C PHE A 60 -1.78 -14.30 -10.51
N VAL A 61 -3.02 -14.39 -10.03
CA VAL A 61 -3.78 -13.24 -9.57
C VAL A 61 -3.42 -12.91 -8.14
N GLU A 62 -3.23 -13.92 -7.30
CA GLU A 62 -2.62 -13.74 -5.99
C GLU A 62 -1.22 -13.13 -6.13
N GLU A 63 -0.37 -13.64 -7.02
CA GLU A 63 0.96 -13.08 -7.29
C GLU A 63 0.89 -11.65 -7.82
N PHE A 64 -0.01 -11.32 -8.73
CA PHE A 64 -0.17 -9.96 -9.23
C PHE A 64 -0.63 -9.01 -8.11
N LEU A 65 -1.64 -9.41 -7.34
CA LEU A 65 -2.17 -8.61 -6.24
C LEU A 65 -1.12 -8.40 -5.13
N GLN A 66 -0.38 -9.45 -4.76
CA GLN A 66 0.66 -9.39 -3.73
C GLN A 66 1.90 -8.64 -4.22
N ASN A 67 2.47 -9.05 -5.36
CA ASN A 67 3.78 -8.57 -5.82
C ASN A 67 3.71 -7.24 -6.57
N LYS A 68 2.65 -6.98 -7.33
CA LYS A 68 2.56 -5.77 -8.15
C LYS A 68 1.74 -4.67 -7.51
N LEU A 69 0.62 -4.99 -6.87
CA LEU A 69 -0.21 -3.95 -6.25
C LEU A 69 0.22 -3.66 -4.82
N LEU A 70 0.22 -4.67 -3.94
CA LEU A 70 0.47 -4.45 -2.52
C LEU A 70 1.93 -4.09 -2.23
N LYS A 71 2.89 -4.93 -2.68
CA LYS A 71 4.30 -4.70 -2.42
C LYS A 71 4.78 -3.35 -2.97
N TRP A 72 4.44 -3.05 -4.21
CA TRP A 72 4.81 -1.77 -4.83
C TRP A 72 4.19 -0.57 -4.11
N SER A 73 2.91 -0.64 -3.72
CA SER A 73 2.26 0.46 -2.99
C SER A 73 2.91 0.69 -1.62
N LEU A 74 3.28 -0.40 -0.93
CA LEU A 74 3.97 -0.33 0.36
C LEU A 74 5.37 0.26 0.24
N GLU A 75 6.15 -0.18 -0.75
CA GLU A 75 7.49 0.32 -1.01
C GLU A 75 7.46 1.80 -1.42
N SER A 76 6.53 2.18 -2.30
CA SER A 76 6.36 3.57 -2.73
C SER A 76 5.93 4.47 -1.57
N PHE A 77 4.99 4.03 -0.75
CA PHE A 77 4.59 4.78 0.45
C PHE A 77 5.75 4.95 1.44
N ARG A 78 6.53 3.88 1.69
CA ARG A 78 7.74 3.94 2.51
C ARG A 78 8.72 4.97 1.96
N ASP A 79 8.95 4.97 0.65
CA ASP A 79 9.91 5.86 0.00
C ASP A 79 9.45 7.33 0.08
N VAL A 80 8.14 7.59 -0.06
CA VAL A 80 7.53 8.93 0.17
C VAL A 80 7.72 9.40 1.61
N VAL A 81 7.43 8.55 2.60
CA VAL A 81 7.60 8.91 4.02
C VAL A 81 9.07 9.19 4.34
N LYS A 82 10.00 8.40 3.79
CA LYS A 82 11.43 8.64 3.96
C LYS A 82 11.89 9.96 3.32
N ALA A 83 11.35 10.29 2.15
CA ALA A 83 11.63 11.54 1.48
C ALA A 83 11.16 12.73 2.33
N ASP A 84 9.93 12.67 2.83
CA ASP A 84 9.34 13.68 3.70
C ASP A 84 10.17 13.88 4.99
N LEU A 85 10.54 12.78 5.67
CA LEU A 85 11.41 12.83 6.85
C LEU A 85 12.82 13.39 6.55
N ALA A 86 13.37 13.13 5.37
CA ALA A 86 14.66 13.70 4.96
C ALA A 86 14.56 15.21 4.78
N LEU A 87 13.48 15.69 4.16
CA LEU A 87 13.20 17.12 4.01
C LEU A 87 13.01 17.81 5.37
N GLU A 88 12.26 17.21 6.30
CA GLU A 88 12.09 17.74 7.66
C GLU A 88 13.42 17.87 8.42
N ARG A 89 14.37 16.96 8.16
CA ARG A 89 15.72 16.99 8.72
C ARG A 89 16.67 17.96 8.01
N GLY A 90 16.22 18.59 6.91
CA GLY A 90 17.00 19.53 6.10
C GLY A 90 17.87 18.89 5.03
N ASP A 91 17.74 17.59 4.78
CA ASP A 91 18.46 16.86 3.75
C ASP A 91 17.68 16.89 2.42
N VAL A 92 17.75 18.06 1.76
CA VAL A 92 16.98 18.37 0.55
C VAL A 92 17.37 17.48 -0.64
N GLU A 93 18.68 17.19 -0.79
CA GLU A 93 19.19 16.37 -1.90
C GLU A 93 18.68 14.93 -1.81
N LEU A 94 18.70 14.33 -0.61
CA LEU A 94 18.16 13.00 -0.38
C LEU A 94 16.63 12.96 -0.56
N GLY A 95 15.92 13.97 -0.05
CA GLY A 95 14.48 14.09 -0.21
C GLY A 95 14.06 14.11 -1.69
N ASP A 96 14.65 15.01 -2.48
CA ASP A 96 14.36 15.16 -3.90
C ASP A 96 14.72 13.90 -4.70
N ALA A 97 15.85 13.24 -4.39
CA ALA A 97 16.24 12.00 -5.04
C ALA A 97 15.23 10.86 -4.78
N LEU A 98 14.73 10.75 -3.55
CA LEU A 98 13.71 9.75 -3.19
C LEU A 98 12.37 10.05 -3.86
N PHE A 99 11.92 11.30 -3.91
CA PHE A 99 10.69 11.69 -4.63
C PHE A 99 10.80 11.42 -6.13
N GLY A 100 11.90 11.81 -6.78
CA GLY A 100 12.12 11.53 -8.20
C GLY A 100 12.16 10.04 -8.51
N ALA A 101 12.74 9.22 -7.62
CA ALA A 101 12.73 7.76 -7.77
C ALA A 101 11.33 7.15 -7.61
N VAL A 102 10.46 7.77 -6.82
CA VAL A 102 9.05 7.37 -6.69
C VAL A 102 8.28 7.75 -7.96
N GLU A 103 8.39 8.99 -8.43
CA GLU A 103 7.70 9.48 -9.64
C GLU A 103 8.08 8.67 -10.89
N GLY A 104 9.38 8.39 -11.09
CA GLY A 104 9.85 7.58 -12.21
C GLY A 104 9.41 6.10 -12.17
N LYS A 105 8.95 5.60 -11.01
CA LYS A 105 8.34 4.26 -10.88
C LYS A 105 6.83 4.26 -11.10
N MET A 106 6.17 5.43 -11.08
CA MET A 106 4.72 5.56 -11.27
C MET A 106 4.31 5.82 -12.73
N SER A 107 5.24 6.24 -13.60
CA SER A 107 5.01 6.43 -15.05
C SER A 107 5.07 5.14 -15.84
#